data_AF-A0A238Z7T7-F1
#
_entry.id   AF-A0A238Z7T7-F1
#
_cell.length_a   1.000
_cell.length_b   1.000
_cell.length_c   1.000
_cell.angle_alpha   90.00
_cell.angle_beta   90.00
_cell.angle_gamma   90.00
#
_symmetry.space_group_name_H-M   'P 1'
#
loop_
_entity.id
_entity.type
_entity.pdbx_description
1 polymer ?
#
loop_
_entity_poly.entity_id
_entity_poly.type
_entity_poly.pdbx_seq_one_letter_code
_entity_poly.pdbx_strand_id
1 'polypeptide(L)'
;MEQKLIATGLGALIVGYVLGTFSGPNLDDIGAKVETSFSATGEALSGGVSSLGDQITALTARLDSVEANVASAATAAADTTGLDALGARLDALSGEIGDGLAKAQSDIAGKISDLGSKISSAAMPAPAATAVPTAAATAAAAPAAAPADNASPPQGLTAGNTAVFGDGAVRAFVSRVGDGTARISVNGNLTNLSAGESMTVGDCLLMLNSVDRGHADISGACGSDVPAATGFGPGEAAMFDDGATRVFISGVSEDGSAARIAVNGLVTQSVAKGESVSVGGDSNCSVVVEGIDRGHVQLGYICGS
;
A
#
# COMPACT_ATOMS: atom_id res chain seq x y z
N MET A 1 -16.56 -17.28 3.81
CA MET A 1 -16.09 -18.34 2.89
C MET A 1 -14.65 -18.12 2.39
N GLU A 2 -13.90 -17.16 2.98
CA GLU A 2 -12.61 -16.71 2.42
C GLU A 2 -11.36 -17.37 3.05
N GLN A 3 -11.49 -18.03 4.21
CA GLN A 3 -10.37 -18.79 4.80
C GLN A 3 -9.99 -20.07 4.03
N LYS A 4 -10.91 -20.63 3.23
CA LYS A 4 -10.62 -21.83 2.43
C LYS A 4 -9.66 -21.55 1.25
N LEU A 5 -9.60 -20.32 0.76
CA LEU A 5 -8.79 -19.97 -0.40
C LEU A 5 -7.30 -19.76 -0.06
N ILE A 6 -6.99 -19.27 1.14
CA ILE A 6 -5.60 -19.06 1.59
C ILE A 6 -4.93 -20.39 1.97
N ALA A 7 -5.66 -21.34 2.57
CA ALA A 7 -5.14 -22.66 2.89
C ALA A 7 -4.82 -23.51 1.65
N THR A 8 -5.56 -23.30 0.55
CA THR A 8 -5.38 -24.08 -0.70
C THR A 8 -4.15 -23.62 -1.50
N GLY A 9 -3.81 -22.32 -1.43
CA GLY A 9 -2.65 -21.76 -2.14
C GLY A 9 -1.30 -22.22 -1.59
N LEU A 10 -1.18 -22.36 -0.26
CA LEU A 10 0.07 -22.81 0.37
C LEU A 10 0.32 -24.32 0.15
N GLY A 11 -0.75 -25.13 0.11
CA GLY A 11 -0.65 -26.56 -0.18
C GLY A 11 -0.16 -26.86 -1.59
N ALA A 12 -0.58 -26.07 -2.59
CA ALA A 12 -0.16 -26.25 -3.97
C ALA A 12 1.35 -25.97 -4.19
N LEU A 13 1.93 -25.04 -3.42
CA LEU A 13 3.34 -24.67 -3.53
C LEU A 13 4.26 -25.76 -2.97
N ILE A 14 3.86 -26.41 -1.87
CA ILE A 14 4.61 -27.53 -1.27
C ILE A 14 4.52 -28.78 -2.16
N VAL A 15 3.34 -29.08 -2.70
CA VAL A 15 3.14 -30.23 -3.61
C VAL A 15 3.91 -30.02 -4.93
N GLY A 16 3.96 -28.78 -5.45
CA GLY A 16 4.74 -28.45 -6.65
C GLY A 16 6.25 -28.57 -6.48
N TYR A 17 6.78 -28.22 -5.30
CA TYR A 17 8.22 -28.33 -5.00
C TYR A 17 8.66 -29.79 -4.84
N VAL A 18 7.81 -30.65 -4.27
CA VAL A 18 8.12 -32.08 -4.06
C VAL A 18 8.00 -32.90 -5.35
N LEU A 19 7.08 -32.57 -6.25
CA LEU A 19 6.89 -33.31 -7.51
C LEU A 19 7.95 -33.00 -8.59
N GLY A 20 8.71 -31.90 -8.45
CA GLY A 20 9.68 -31.46 -9.47
C GLY A 20 11.06 -32.14 -9.44
N THR A 21 11.38 -32.95 -8.43
CA THR A 21 12.76 -33.46 -8.22
C THR A 21 12.94 -34.98 -8.22
N PHE A 22 11.90 -35.79 -8.50
CA PHE A 22 12.01 -37.25 -8.40
C PHE A 22 11.95 -37.98 -9.75
N SER A 23 13.12 -38.49 -10.17
CA SER A 23 13.26 -39.53 -11.21
C SER A 23 13.79 -40.83 -10.57
N GLY A 24 12.91 -41.82 -10.32
CA GLY A 24 13.26 -43.22 -10.01
C GLY A 24 13.31 -43.63 -8.52
N PRO A 25 13.05 -44.92 -8.17
CA PRO A 25 11.95 -45.25 -7.26
C PRO A 25 12.39 -45.75 -5.87
N ASN A 26 11.64 -45.30 -4.86
CA ASN A 26 11.10 -46.11 -3.76
C ASN A 26 9.91 -45.31 -3.20
N LEU A 27 8.69 -45.76 -3.50
CA LEU A 27 7.47 -45.09 -3.02
C LEU A 27 7.36 -45.13 -1.49
N ASP A 28 7.95 -46.15 -0.85
CA ASP A 28 7.97 -46.32 0.60
C ASP A 28 8.83 -45.25 1.31
N ASP A 29 9.98 -44.87 0.74
CA ASP A 29 10.86 -43.82 1.30
C ASP A 29 10.25 -42.43 1.14
N ILE A 30 9.51 -42.21 0.04
CA ILE A 30 8.76 -40.96 -0.17
C ILE A 30 7.62 -40.88 0.83
N GLY A 31 6.89 -41.97 1.05
CA GLY A 31 5.84 -42.05 2.08
C GLY A 31 6.37 -41.67 3.47
N ALA A 32 7.47 -42.29 3.89
CA ALA A 32 8.07 -42.02 5.20
C ALA A 32 8.57 -40.56 5.34
N LYS A 33 9.20 -39.99 4.30
CA LYS A 33 9.68 -38.60 4.32
C LYS A 33 8.55 -37.58 4.27
N VAL A 34 7.51 -37.84 3.47
CA VAL A 34 6.32 -37.00 3.39
C VAL A 34 5.59 -37.03 4.73
N GLU A 35 5.38 -38.20 5.33
CA GLU A 35 4.71 -38.33 6.61
C GLU A 35 5.49 -37.65 7.75
N THR A 36 6.82 -37.78 7.77
CA THR A 36 7.69 -37.08 8.74
C THR A 36 7.66 -35.55 8.52
N SER A 37 7.59 -35.10 7.27
CA SER A 37 7.53 -33.66 6.96
C SER A 37 6.16 -33.07 7.30
N PHE A 38 5.08 -33.81 7.06
CA PHE A 38 3.72 -33.39 7.39
C PHE A 38 3.44 -33.45 8.90
N SER A 39 4.01 -34.41 9.64
CA SER A 39 3.87 -34.46 11.10
C SER A 39 4.58 -33.29 11.76
N ALA A 40 5.84 -33.02 11.37
CA ALA A 40 6.62 -31.90 11.89
C ALA A 40 5.99 -30.54 11.52
N THR A 41 5.46 -30.42 10.30
CA THR A 41 4.75 -29.21 9.87
C THR A 41 3.41 -29.06 10.59
N GLY A 42 2.70 -30.17 10.85
CA GLY A 42 1.42 -30.20 11.57
C GLY A 42 1.55 -29.76 13.02
N GLU A 43 2.57 -30.23 13.73
CA GLU A 43 2.87 -29.82 15.11
C GLU A 43 3.31 -28.35 15.19
N ALA A 44 4.11 -27.89 14.22
CA ALA A 44 4.50 -26.48 14.13
C ALA A 44 3.29 -25.56 13.82
N LEU A 45 2.38 -26.00 12.94
CA LEU A 45 1.15 -25.24 12.65
C LEU A 45 0.19 -25.24 13.85
N SER A 46 -0.02 -26.38 14.52
CA SER A 46 -0.91 -26.43 15.68
C SER A 46 -0.38 -25.59 16.86
N GLY A 47 0.94 -25.60 17.06
CA GLY A 47 1.62 -24.73 18.02
C GLY A 47 1.50 -23.24 17.64
N GLY A 48 1.67 -22.91 16.36
CA GLY A 48 1.52 -21.55 15.85
C GLY A 48 0.10 -21.00 16.00
N VAL A 49 -0.92 -21.80 15.67
CA VAL A 49 -2.33 -21.41 15.79
C VAL A 49 -2.74 -21.23 17.26
N SER A 50 -2.25 -22.10 18.15
CA SER A 50 -2.50 -21.96 19.60
C SER A 50 -1.85 -20.69 20.15
N SER A 51 -0.59 -20.43 19.78
CA SER A 51 0.09 -19.18 20.15
C SER A 51 -0.59 -17.93 19.61
N LEU A 52 -1.19 -17.99 18.42
CA LEU A 52 -1.94 -16.87 17.85
C LEU A 52 -3.26 -16.64 18.60
N GLY A 53 -3.93 -17.72 19.02
CA GLY A 53 -5.12 -17.65 19.87
C GLY A 53 -4.84 -17.01 21.24
N ASP A 54 -3.71 -17.37 21.86
CA ASP A 54 -3.26 -16.76 23.12
C ASP A 54 -2.94 -15.27 22.94
N GLN A 55 -2.31 -14.90 21.81
CA GLN A 55 -2.04 -13.50 21.48
C GLN A 55 -3.31 -12.68 21.26
N ILE A 56 -4.30 -13.23 20.56
CA ILE A 56 -5.60 -12.56 20.35
C ILE A 56 -6.30 -12.37 21.69
N THR A 57 -6.31 -13.40 22.55
CA THR A 57 -6.90 -13.31 23.90
C THR A 57 -6.21 -12.23 24.74
N ALA A 58 -4.88 -12.17 24.68
CA ALA A 58 -4.11 -11.13 25.37
C ALA A 58 -4.39 -9.72 24.80
N LEU A 59 -4.62 -9.61 23.48
CA LEU A 59 -4.95 -8.34 22.84
C LEU A 59 -6.35 -7.86 23.20
N THR A 60 -7.33 -8.77 23.27
CA THR A 60 -8.69 -8.48 23.75
C THR A 60 -8.67 -8.00 25.19
N ALA A 61 -7.95 -8.69 26.08
CA ALA A 61 -7.80 -8.26 27.48
C ALA A 61 -7.14 -6.87 27.60
N ARG A 62 -6.18 -6.55 26.73
CA ARG A 62 -5.58 -5.21 26.64
C ARG A 62 -6.59 -4.16 26.19
N LEU A 63 -7.42 -4.47 25.18
CA LEU A 63 -8.46 -3.57 24.72
C LEU A 63 -9.49 -3.29 25.82
N ASP A 64 -9.97 -4.32 26.52
CA ASP A 64 -10.90 -4.16 27.65
C ASP A 64 -10.28 -3.27 28.75
N SER A 65 -8.99 -3.46 29.04
CA SER A 65 -8.28 -2.61 30.01
C SER A 65 -8.14 -1.16 29.53
N VAL A 66 -7.90 -0.93 28.24
CA VAL A 66 -7.81 0.41 27.66
C VAL A 66 -9.18 1.09 27.70
N GLU A 67 -10.25 0.40 27.35
CA GLU A 67 -11.62 0.94 27.43
C GLU A 67 -12.00 1.32 28.87
N ALA A 68 -11.68 0.47 29.85
CA ALA A 68 -11.89 0.79 31.26
C ALA A 68 -11.08 2.02 31.73
N ASN A 69 -9.83 2.13 31.28
CA ASN A 69 -8.97 3.28 31.58
C ASN A 69 -9.49 4.58 30.93
N VAL A 70 -10.01 4.50 29.71
CA VAL A 70 -10.63 5.65 29.01
C VAL A 70 -11.92 6.09 29.69
N ALA A 71 -12.79 5.15 30.09
CA ALA A 71 -14.01 5.48 30.83
C ALA A 71 -13.71 6.12 32.19
N SER A 72 -12.68 5.63 32.89
CA SER A 72 -12.18 6.25 34.13
C SER A 72 -11.63 7.66 33.90
N ALA A 73 -10.86 7.86 32.82
CA ALA A 73 -10.30 9.16 32.46
C ALA A 73 -11.39 10.18 32.07
N ALA A 74 -12.40 9.76 31.32
CA ALA A 74 -13.54 10.61 30.95
C ALA A 74 -14.32 11.09 32.18
N THR A 75 -14.44 10.24 33.20
CA THR A 75 -15.09 10.60 34.48
C THR A 75 -14.24 11.59 35.29
N ALA A 76 -12.91 11.43 35.28
CA ALA A 76 -11.99 12.33 35.99
C ALA A 76 -11.82 13.69 35.31
N ALA A 77 -11.92 13.77 33.98
CA ALA A 77 -11.83 15.01 33.21
C ALA A 77 -13.02 15.96 33.43
N ALA A 78 -14.14 15.46 33.96
CA ALA A 78 -15.29 16.28 34.33
C ALA A 78 -15.03 17.13 35.60
N ASP A 79 -14.00 16.80 36.39
CA ASP A 79 -13.55 17.58 37.55
C ASP A 79 -12.35 18.45 37.14
N THR A 80 -12.40 19.77 37.37
CA THR A 80 -11.39 20.72 36.85
C THR A 80 -9.97 20.54 37.43
N THR A 81 -9.80 19.76 38.50
CA THR A 81 -8.51 19.25 39.00
C THR A 81 -7.93 18.09 38.16
N GLY A 82 -8.68 17.61 37.17
CA GLY A 82 -8.36 16.43 36.35
C GLY A 82 -7.34 16.67 35.24
N LEU A 83 -7.02 17.92 34.87
CA LEU A 83 -6.10 18.19 33.76
C LEU A 83 -4.64 17.86 34.09
N ASP A 84 -4.16 18.19 35.30
CA ASP A 84 -2.82 17.80 35.75
C ASP A 84 -2.71 16.27 35.96
N ALA A 85 -3.78 15.65 36.47
CA ALA A 85 -3.87 14.20 36.62
C ALA A 85 -3.92 13.47 35.26
N LEU A 86 -4.56 14.09 34.25
CA LEU A 86 -4.59 13.59 32.88
C LEU A 86 -3.20 13.70 32.22
N GLY A 87 -2.48 14.80 32.44
CA GLY A 87 -1.10 14.96 31.98
C GLY A 87 -0.18 13.86 32.53
N ALA A 88 -0.18 13.66 33.84
CA ALA A 88 0.62 12.61 34.48
C ALA A 88 0.27 11.19 33.99
N ARG A 89 -1.02 10.94 33.69
CA ARG A 89 -1.47 9.66 33.11
C ARG A 89 -1.06 9.51 31.65
N LEU A 90 -1.08 10.56 30.84
CA LEU A 90 -0.62 10.53 29.46
C LEU A 90 0.89 10.27 29.38
N ASP A 91 1.68 10.87 30.27
CA ASP A 91 3.11 10.60 30.36
C ASP A 91 3.38 9.13 30.77
N ALA A 92 2.63 8.62 31.76
CA ALA A 92 2.72 7.22 32.16
C ALA A 92 2.32 6.25 31.04
N LEU A 93 1.23 6.55 30.32
CA LEU A 93 0.76 5.75 29.18
C LEU A 93 1.76 5.77 28.03
N SER A 94 2.36 6.93 27.75
CA SER A 94 3.40 7.09 26.71
C SER A 94 4.64 6.26 27.07
N GLY A 95 5.04 6.24 28.34
CA GLY A 95 6.11 5.37 28.84
C GLY A 95 5.78 3.88 28.68
N GLU A 96 4.60 3.46 29.09
CA GLU A 96 4.18 2.05 29.01
C GLU A 96 4.04 1.56 27.55
N ILE A 97 3.57 2.42 26.64
CA ILE A 97 3.53 2.16 25.21
C ILE A 97 4.95 2.05 24.64
N GLY A 98 5.85 2.95 25.03
CA GLY A 98 7.26 2.92 24.62
C GLY A 98 7.95 1.63 25.02
N ASP A 99 7.80 1.23 26.29
CA ASP A 99 8.36 -0.01 26.82
C ASP A 99 7.73 -1.25 26.17
N GLY A 100 6.41 -1.22 25.93
CA GLY A 100 5.69 -2.28 25.23
C GLY A 100 6.15 -2.46 23.79
N LEU A 101 6.37 -1.36 23.06
CA LEU A 101 6.84 -1.38 21.69
C LEU A 101 8.29 -1.85 21.59
N ALA A 102 9.17 -1.39 22.49
CA ALA A 102 10.56 -1.84 22.56
C ALA A 102 10.65 -3.35 22.83
N LYS A 103 9.83 -3.87 23.75
CA LYS A 103 9.77 -5.30 24.07
C LYS A 103 9.23 -6.11 22.89
N ALA A 104 8.16 -5.64 22.23
CA ALA A 104 7.61 -6.28 21.04
C ALA A 104 8.63 -6.32 19.88
N GLN A 105 9.37 -5.22 19.67
CA GLN A 105 10.42 -5.16 18.65
C GLN A 105 11.56 -6.16 18.95
N SER A 106 11.96 -6.27 20.22
CA SER A 106 12.97 -7.24 20.66
C SER A 106 12.52 -8.69 20.46
N ASP A 107 11.27 -9.02 20.82
CA ASP A 107 10.71 -10.36 20.65
C ASP A 107 10.59 -10.74 19.16
N ILE A 108 10.19 -9.79 18.30
CA ILE A 108 10.12 -10.02 16.85
C ILE A 108 11.52 -10.26 16.27
N ALA A 109 12.50 -9.44 16.65
CA ALA A 109 13.88 -9.61 16.20
C ALA A 109 14.45 -10.98 16.63
N GLY A 110 14.18 -11.41 17.87
CA GLY A 110 14.56 -12.73 18.38
C GLY A 110 13.93 -13.88 17.58
N LYS A 111 12.62 -13.79 17.30
CA LYS A 111 11.91 -14.81 16.50
C LYS A 111 12.40 -14.88 15.05
N ILE A 112 12.71 -13.75 14.42
CA ILE A 112 13.27 -13.73 13.06
C ILE A 112 14.66 -14.38 13.03
N SER A 113 15.50 -14.09 14.03
CA SER A 113 16.82 -14.70 14.16
C SER A 113 16.73 -16.23 14.36
N ASP A 114 15.80 -16.68 15.20
CA ASP A 114 15.53 -18.11 15.42
C ASP A 114 15.02 -18.80 14.14
N LEU A 115 14.12 -18.16 13.40
CA LEU A 115 13.64 -18.65 12.11
C LEU A 115 14.76 -18.74 11.07
N GLY A 116 15.60 -17.71 10.98
CA GLY A 116 16.75 -17.68 10.06
C GLY A 116 17.73 -18.81 10.36
N SER A 117 17.99 -19.07 11.64
CA SER A 117 18.85 -20.17 12.09
C SER A 117 18.27 -21.53 11.70
N LYS A 118 16.96 -21.73 11.87
CA LYS A 118 16.25 -22.96 11.46
C LYS A 118 16.26 -23.15 9.95
N ILE A 119 16.07 -22.09 9.17
CA ILE A 119 16.10 -22.13 7.69
C ILE A 119 17.52 -22.46 7.19
N SER A 120 18.55 -21.81 7.74
CA SER A 120 19.95 -22.12 7.39
C SER A 120 20.33 -23.55 7.75
N SER A 121 19.76 -24.10 8.83
CA SER A 121 19.99 -25.50 9.24
C SER A 121 19.25 -26.51 8.35
N ALA A 122 18.17 -26.09 7.68
CA ALA A 122 17.35 -26.93 6.80
C ALA A 122 17.77 -26.88 5.32
N ALA A 123 18.68 -25.98 4.94
CA ALA A 123 19.20 -25.87 3.58
C ALA A 123 20.13 -27.05 3.24
N MET A 124 19.57 -28.13 2.70
CA MET A 124 20.33 -29.22 2.08
C MET A 124 21.02 -28.76 0.79
N PRO A 125 22.17 -29.37 0.41
CA PRO A 125 22.90 -29.01 -0.82
C PRO A 125 22.07 -29.32 -2.07
N ALA A 126 21.95 -28.32 -2.95
CA ALA A 126 21.22 -28.41 -4.21
C ALA A 126 21.85 -29.43 -5.18
N PRO A 127 21.07 -30.34 -5.79
CA PRO A 127 21.56 -31.19 -6.87
C PRO A 127 21.71 -30.40 -8.18
N ALA A 128 22.75 -30.73 -8.94
CA ALA A 128 23.10 -30.10 -10.22
C ALA A 128 22.02 -30.35 -11.29
N ALA A 129 21.57 -29.26 -11.92
CA ALA A 129 20.52 -29.27 -12.94
C ALA A 129 20.98 -30.00 -14.22
N THR A 130 20.20 -30.98 -14.67
CA THR A 130 20.34 -31.61 -16.00
C THR A 130 19.30 -31.02 -16.94
N ALA A 131 19.74 -30.51 -18.09
CA ALA A 131 18.91 -29.88 -19.11
C ALA A 131 18.03 -30.89 -19.87
N VAL A 132 16.76 -30.53 -20.10
CA VAL A 132 15.81 -31.27 -20.94
C VAL A 132 15.48 -30.40 -22.17
N PRO A 133 15.41 -30.95 -23.39
CA PRO A 133 15.09 -30.19 -24.60
C PRO A 133 13.58 -29.94 -24.78
N THR A 134 13.27 -28.76 -25.29
CA THR A 134 11.94 -28.19 -25.56
C THR A 134 11.26 -28.84 -26.77
N ALA A 135 10.01 -29.31 -26.61
CA ALA A 135 9.13 -29.73 -27.70
C ALA A 135 8.14 -28.60 -28.05
N ALA A 136 8.08 -28.25 -29.33
CA ALA A 136 7.19 -27.24 -29.88
C ALA A 136 5.74 -27.78 -30.02
N ALA A 137 4.77 -27.03 -29.52
CA ALA A 137 3.35 -27.26 -29.75
C ALA A 137 2.77 -26.12 -30.60
N THR A 138 2.28 -26.49 -31.79
CA THR A 138 1.59 -25.62 -32.73
C THR A 138 0.15 -25.39 -32.27
N ALA A 139 -0.23 -24.15 -31.98
CA ALA A 139 -1.60 -23.77 -31.62
C ALA A 139 -2.29 -23.01 -32.77
N ALA A 140 -3.56 -23.35 -33.00
CA ALA A 140 -4.40 -22.90 -34.09
C ALA A 140 -4.85 -21.43 -33.97
N ALA A 141 -4.95 -20.77 -35.12
CA ALA A 141 -5.29 -19.36 -35.27
C ALA A 141 -6.79 -19.07 -35.09
N ALA A 142 -7.08 -18.08 -34.25
CA ALA A 142 -8.36 -17.38 -34.13
C ALA A 142 -8.33 -16.05 -34.91
N PRO A 143 -9.47 -15.47 -35.31
CA PRO A 143 -9.55 -14.46 -36.38
C PRO A 143 -8.94 -13.11 -36.00
N ALA A 144 -8.23 -12.54 -36.98
CA ALA A 144 -7.43 -11.32 -36.86
C ALA A 144 -8.29 -10.07 -36.59
N ALA A 145 -8.07 -9.45 -35.43
CA ALA A 145 -8.34 -8.03 -35.23
C ALA A 145 -7.37 -7.20 -36.09
N ALA A 146 -7.82 -6.06 -36.58
CA ALA A 146 -7.02 -5.15 -37.39
C ALA A 146 -5.68 -4.81 -36.70
N PRO A 147 -4.56 -4.77 -37.44
CA PRO A 147 -3.26 -4.49 -36.84
C PRO A 147 -3.25 -3.06 -36.28
N ALA A 148 -3.20 -2.94 -34.96
CA ALA A 148 -2.67 -1.74 -34.34
C ALA A 148 -1.25 -1.51 -34.89
N ASP A 149 -0.89 -0.26 -35.16
CA ASP A 149 0.46 0.15 -35.57
C ASP A 149 1.47 -0.24 -34.48
N ASN A 150 1.97 -1.47 -34.55
CA ASN A 150 2.96 -2.07 -33.65
C ASN A 150 4.40 -1.67 -34.03
N ALA A 151 4.58 -0.63 -34.83
CA ALA A 151 5.86 -0.28 -35.42
C ALA A 151 6.90 0.22 -34.40
N SER A 152 6.47 0.73 -33.24
CA SER A 152 7.36 1.13 -32.16
C SER A 152 7.41 0.07 -31.05
N PRO A 153 8.62 -0.37 -30.62
CA PRO A 153 8.75 -1.24 -29.46
C PRO A 153 8.21 -0.52 -28.22
N PRO A 154 7.50 -1.23 -27.32
CA PRO A 154 6.98 -0.63 -26.10
C PRO A 154 8.15 -0.11 -25.25
N GLN A 155 7.98 1.08 -24.70
CA GLN A 155 8.95 1.68 -23.77
C GLN A 155 8.46 1.46 -22.33
N GLY A 156 9.40 1.42 -21.39
CA GLY A 156 9.10 1.34 -19.96
C GLY A 156 9.51 0.03 -19.30
N LEU A 157 9.08 -0.12 -18.05
CA LEU A 157 9.45 -1.20 -17.15
C LEU A 157 8.38 -2.29 -17.15
N THR A 158 8.78 -3.54 -17.27
CA THR A 158 7.90 -4.69 -17.09
C THR A 158 7.80 -5.07 -15.60
N ALA A 159 6.81 -5.91 -15.26
CA ALA A 159 6.72 -6.48 -13.93
C ALA A 159 8.00 -7.26 -13.58
N GLY A 160 8.54 -7.04 -12.37
CA GLY A 160 9.82 -7.59 -11.92
C GLY A 160 11.00 -6.63 -12.07
N ASN A 161 10.85 -5.52 -12.81
CA ASN A 161 11.91 -4.55 -12.99
C ASN A 161 11.89 -3.47 -11.91
N THR A 162 13.07 -2.91 -11.63
CA THR A 162 13.24 -1.80 -10.69
C THR A 162 13.82 -0.60 -11.43
N ALA A 163 13.19 0.56 -11.30
CA ALA A 163 13.81 1.84 -11.62
C ALA A 163 14.40 2.48 -10.36
N VAL A 164 15.47 3.23 -10.56
CA VAL A 164 16.21 3.90 -9.50
C VAL A 164 16.25 5.39 -9.83
N PHE A 165 15.82 6.23 -8.89
CA PHE A 165 15.74 7.68 -9.02
C PHE A 165 16.54 8.36 -7.90
N GLY A 166 16.94 9.62 -8.11
CA GLY A 166 17.63 10.45 -7.11
C GLY A 166 18.88 9.78 -6.55
N ASP A 167 19.85 9.42 -7.40
CA ASP A 167 21.11 8.76 -7.02
C ASP A 167 20.98 7.47 -6.18
N GLY A 168 19.82 6.80 -6.24
CA GLY A 168 19.57 5.59 -5.45
C GLY A 168 18.71 5.78 -4.22
N ALA A 169 18.29 7.02 -3.92
CA ALA A 169 17.42 7.33 -2.78
C ALA A 169 16.02 6.71 -2.94
N VAL A 170 15.53 6.59 -4.18
CA VAL A 170 14.21 6.04 -4.47
C VAL A 170 14.33 4.85 -5.41
N ARG A 171 13.84 3.69 -4.95
CA ARG A 171 13.76 2.46 -5.74
C ARG A 171 12.30 2.11 -5.98
N ALA A 172 11.87 2.20 -7.23
CA ALA A 172 10.53 1.87 -7.65
C ALA A 172 10.52 0.51 -8.36
N PHE A 173 9.97 -0.50 -7.70
CA PHE A 173 9.80 -1.84 -8.24
C PHE A 173 8.41 -2.02 -8.83
N VAL A 174 8.31 -2.38 -10.11
CA VAL A 174 7.03 -2.64 -10.76
C VAL A 174 6.61 -4.06 -10.45
N SER A 175 5.58 -4.22 -9.61
CA SER A 175 5.08 -5.55 -9.21
C SER A 175 4.04 -6.12 -10.19
N ARG A 176 3.26 -5.25 -10.82
CA ARG A 176 2.24 -5.61 -11.82
C ARG A 176 1.97 -4.43 -12.73
N VAL A 177 1.72 -4.69 -14.00
CA VAL A 177 1.20 -3.72 -14.97
C VAL A 177 -0.17 -4.22 -15.45
N GLY A 178 -1.18 -3.36 -15.39
CA GLY A 178 -2.56 -3.64 -15.80
C GLY A 178 -3.02 -2.69 -16.92
N ASP A 179 -4.32 -2.65 -17.18
CA ASP A 179 -4.88 -1.77 -18.22
C ASP A 179 -4.90 -0.31 -17.72
N GLY A 180 -3.88 0.47 -18.10
CA GLY A 180 -3.75 1.88 -17.73
C GLY A 180 -3.31 2.13 -16.28
N THR A 181 -2.95 1.09 -15.54
CA THR A 181 -2.50 1.19 -14.13
C THR A 181 -1.24 0.34 -13.91
N ALA A 182 -0.43 0.71 -12.93
CA ALA A 182 0.72 -0.07 -12.48
C ALA A 182 0.75 -0.16 -10.95
N ARG A 183 1.02 -1.35 -10.41
CA ARG A 183 1.26 -1.56 -8.99
C ARG A 183 2.76 -1.47 -8.73
N ILE A 184 3.17 -0.42 -8.04
CA ILE A 184 4.59 -0.09 -7.82
C ILE A 184 4.88 -0.19 -6.32
N SER A 185 5.98 -0.84 -5.97
CA SER A 185 6.53 -0.79 -4.62
C SER A 185 7.63 0.26 -4.58
N VAL A 186 7.46 1.29 -3.77
CA VAL A 186 8.49 2.31 -3.57
C VAL A 186 9.01 2.19 -2.14
N ASN A 187 10.30 1.88 -2.01
CA ASN A 187 10.96 1.67 -0.71
C ASN A 187 10.20 0.67 0.20
N GLY A 188 9.54 -0.34 -0.40
CA GLY A 188 8.80 -1.39 0.30
C GLY A 188 7.30 -1.12 0.47
N ASN A 189 6.81 0.11 0.23
CA ASN A 189 5.39 0.42 0.28
C ASN A 189 4.72 0.21 -1.09
N LEU A 190 3.60 -0.51 -1.15
CA LEU A 190 2.92 -0.85 -2.40
C LEU A 190 1.78 0.13 -2.69
N THR A 191 1.84 0.79 -3.84
CA THR A 191 0.82 1.73 -4.31
C THR A 191 0.37 1.34 -5.72
N ASN A 192 -0.91 1.53 -6.03
CA ASN A 192 -1.40 1.47 -7.41
C ASN A 192 -1.43 2.89 -7.96
N LEU A 193 -0.76 3.11 -9.09
CA LEU A 193 -0.82 4.38 -9.83
C LEU A 193 -1.54 4.17 -11.16
N SER A 194 -2.36 5.14 -11.54
CA SER A 194 -2.98 5.23 -12.86
C SER A 194 -2.09 6.04 -13.80
N ALA A 195 -2.21 5.83 -15.11
CA ALA A 195 -1.50 6.65 -16.09
C ALA A 195 -1.89 8.13 -15.92
N GLY A 196 -0.88 9.02 -15.90
CA GLY A 196 -1.00 10.43 -15.56
C GLY A 196 -0.98 10.74 -14.06
N GLU A 197 -1.00 9.74 -13.18
CA GLU A 197 -0.95 9.92 -11.74
C GLU A 197 0.48 10.06 -11.24
N SER A 198 0.66 10.84 -10.17
CA SER A 198 1.95 11.02 -9.51
C SER A 198 1.84 10.82 -8.00
N MET A 199 2.96 10.44 -7.39
CA MET A 199 3.10 10.33 -5.94
C MET A 199 4.41 10.96 -5.49
N THR A 200 4.42 11.51 -4.29
CA THR A 200 5.66 12.01 -3.67
C THR A 200 6.26 10.97 -2.73
N VAL A 201 7.58 10.86 -2.79
CA VAL A 201 8.37 9.95 -1.96
C VAL A 201 9.61 10.70 -1.49
N GLY A 202 9.56 11.19 -0.25
CA GLY A 202 10.59 12.11 0.26
C GLY A 202 10.58 13.41 -0.56
N ASP A 203 11.72 13.76 -1.13
CA ASP A 203 11.92 14.91 -2.02
C ASP A 203 11.78 14.56 -3.51
N CYS A 204 11.33 13.35 -3.83
CA CYS A 204 11.09 12.91 -5.21
C CYS A 204 9.60 12.92 -5.56
N LEU A 205 9.30 13.33 -6.80
CA LEU A 205 8.01 13.19 -7.45
C LEU A 205 8.13 12.06 -8.49
N LEU A 206 7.40 10.97 -8.29
CA LEU A 206 7.28 9.87 -9.25
C LEU A 206 5.97 10.00 -10.02
N MET A 207 6.00 9.82 -11.33
CA MET A 207 4.81 9.87 -12.19
C MET A 207 4.75 8.64 -13.08
N LEU A 208 3.58 8.02 -13.17
CA LEU A 208 3.30 7.01 -14.18
C LEU A 208 2.83 7.74 -15.44
N ASN A 209 3.73 7.94 -16.41
CA ASN A 209 3.42 8.70 -17.62
C ASN A 209 2.38 7.95 -18.49
N SER A 210 2.63 6.66 -18.71
CA SER A 210 1.79 5.82 -19.56
C SER A 210 1.97 4.33 -19.24
N VAL A 211 1.03 3.52 -19.73
CA VAL A 211 1.10 2.06 -19.69
C VAL A 211 0.84 1.52 -21.10
N ASP A 212 1.80 0.78 -21.67
CA ASP A 212 1.69 0.19 -23.02
C ASP A 212 2.09 -1.29 -23.01
N ARG A 213 1.21 -2.18 -23.48
CA ARG A 213 1.49 -3.62 -23.69
C ARG A 213 2.26 -4.27 -22.53
N GLY A 214 1.86 -3.99 -21.29
CA GLY A 214 2.49 -4.55 -20.08
C GLY A 214 3.78 -3.86 -19.61
N HIS A 215 4.09 -2.68 -20.17
CA HIS A 215 5.22 -1.84 -19.78
C HIS A 215 4.68 -0.56 -19.12
N ALA A 216 5.23 -0.21 -17.97
CA ALA A 216 4.94 1.02 -17.25
C ALA A 216 6.05 2.04 -17.52
N ASP A 217 5.71 3.17 -18.14
CA ASP A 217 6.64 4.28 -18.29
C ASP A 217 6.57 5.17 -17.05
N ILE A 218 7.60 5.07 -16.20
CA ILE A 218 7.67 5.79 -14.92
C ILE A 218 8.79 6.82 -15.02
N SER A 219 8.43 8.08 -14.82
CA SER A 219 9.41 9.16 -14.64
C SER A 219 9.53 9.54 -13.17
N GLY A 220 10.66 10.15 -12.82
CA GLY A 220 10.92 10.63 -11.48
C GLY A 220 11.82 11.86 -11.52
N ALA A 221 11.44 12.90 -10.79
CA ALA A 221 12.27 14.07 -10.53
C ALA A 221 12.51 14.16 -9.02
N CYS A 222 13.70 14.59 -8.60
CA CYS A 222 14.06 14.66 -7.18
C CYS A 222 14.73 16.00 -6.84
N GLY A 223 14.62 16.42 -5.59
CA GLY A 223 15.25 17.63 -5.09
C GLY A 223 14.83 18.88 -5.88
N SER A 224 15.80 19.60 -6.43
CA SER A 224 15.56 20.83 -7.19
C SER A 224 14.95 20.61 -8.58
N ASP A 225 14.99 19.39 -9.10
CA ASP A 225 14.45 19.06 -10.43
C ASP A 225 12.93 18.84 -10.38
N VAL A 226 12.37 18.76 -9.18
CA VAL A 226 10.94 18.62 -8.97
C VAL A 226 10.24 19.90 -9.44
N PRO A 227 9.30 19.83 -10.42
CA PRO A 227 8.59 21.00 -10.89
C PRO A 227 7.78 21.63 -9.76
N ALA A 228 7.58 22.95 -9.79
CA ALA A 228 6.74 23.63 -8.80
C ALA A 228 5.32 23.01 -8.75
N ALA A 229 4.72 23.01 -7.56
CA ALA A 229 3.33 22.57 -7.41
C ALA A 229 2.39 23.48 -8.18
N THR A 230 1.30 22.90 -8.67
CA THR A 230 0.30 23.60 -9.49
C THR A 230 -1.01 23.77 -8.72
N GLY A 231 -1.63 24.94 -8.86
CA GLY A 231 -2.88 25.27 -8.19
C GLY A 231 -2.69 26.19 -6.98
N PHE A 232 -3.66 26.15 -6.07
CA PHE A 232 -3.74 27.06 -4.91
C PHE A 232 -3.41 26.33 -3.61
N GLY A 233 -2.48 26.87 -2.83
CA GLY A 233 -2.05 26.31 -1.55
C GLY A 233 -2.95 26.71 -0.37
N PRO A 234 -2.74 26.10 0.82
CA PRO A 234 -3.44 26.50 2.04
C PRO A 234 -3.18 27.97 2.41
N GLY A 235 -4.24 28.71 2.72
CA GLY A 235 -4.19 30.14 3.00
C GLY A 235 -4.39 31.02 1.76
N GLU A 236 -4.42 30.45 0.57
CA GLU A 236 -4.67 31.17 -0.68
C GLU A 236 -6.17 31.23 -1.03
N ALA A 237 -6.52 32.16 -1.90
CA ALA A 237 -7.87 32.28 -2.44
C ALA A 237 -7.84 32.35 -3.97
N ALA A 238 -8.60 31.47 -4.60
CA ALA A 238 -8.92 31.57 -6.01
C ALA A 238 -10.10 32.53 -6.21
N MET A 239 -10.07 33.30 -7.29
CA MET A 239 -11.14 34.20 -7.69
C MET A 239 -11.67 33.76 -9.05
N PHE A 240 -12.99 33.64 -9.16
CA PHE A 240 -13.72 33.34 -10.39
C PHE A 240 -14.79 34.39 -10.61
N ASP A 241 -15.28 34.48 -11.85
CA ASP A 241 -16.39 35.37 -12.23
C ASP A 241 -16.14 36.83 -11.81
N ASP A 242 -14.99 37.38 -12.22
CA ASP A 242 -14.54 38.74 -11.86
C ASP A 242 -14.53 39.05 -10.34
N GLY A 243 -14.35 38.01 -9.52
CA GLY A 243 -14.32 38.10 -8.07
C GLY A 243 -15.67 37.94 -7.39
N ALA A 244 -16.75 37.68 -8.13
CA ALA A 244 -18.05 37.33 -7.57
C ALA A 244 -18.01 35.98 -6.83
N THR A 245 -17.14 35.06 -7.27
CA THR A 245 -16.88 33.81 -6.59
C THR A 245 -15.46 33.78 -6.04
N ARG A 246 -15.32 33.65 -4.71
CA ARG A 246 -14.03 33.50 -4.04
C ARG A 246 -13.96 32.14 -3.36
N VAL A 247 -12.96 31.34 -3.68
CA VAL A 247 -12.74 30.03 -3.05
C VAL A 247 -11.48 30.11 -2.21
N PHE A 248 -11.63 29.96 -0.89
CA PHE A 248 -10.52 29.93 0.05
C PHE A 248 -10.11 28.49 0.35
N ILE A 249 -8.81 28.19 0.25
CA ILE A 249 -8.26 26.87 0.54
C ILE A 249 -7.75 26.90 1.97
N SER A 250 -8.45 26.22 2.88
CA SER A 250 -8.03 26.17 4.29
C SER A 250 -7.00 25.08 4.58
N GLY A 251 -6.95 24.05 3.74
CA GLY A 251 -6.00 22.95 3.88
C GLY A 251 -6.29 21.81 2.91
N VAL A 252 -5.38 20.84 2.89
CA VAL A 252 -5.51 19.59 2.14
C VAL A 252 -5.34 18.45 3.15
N SER A 253 -6.10 17.38 2.97
CA SER A 253 -5.96 16.13 3.73
C SER A 253 -4.54 15.55 3.62
N GLU A 254 -4.09 14.83 4.65
CA GLU A 254 -2.74 14.27 4.68
C GLU A 254 -2.49 13.26 3.55
N ASP A 255 -3.53 12.54 3.13
CA ASP A 255 -3.49 11.59 2.01
C ASP A 255 -3.66 12.26 0.64
N GLY A 256 -3.89 13.59 0.60
CA GLY A 256 -4.12 14.34 -0.62
C GLY A 256 -5.43 14.00 -1.34
N SER A 257 -6.35 13.28 -0.70
CA SER A 257 -7.60 12.81 -1.32
C SER A 257 -8.69 13.90 -1.39
N ALA A 258 -8.66 14.82 -0.44
CA ALA A 258 -9.64 15.90 -0.29
C ALA A 258 -9.01 17.24 0.10
N ALA A 259 -9.63 18.32 -0.38
CA ALA A 259 -9.32 19.70 -0.03
C ALA A 259 -10.38 20.25 0.92
N ARG A 260 -9.97 21.05 1.91
CA ARG A 260 -10.88 21.81 2.77
C ARG A 260 -11.04 23.21 2.20
N ILE A 261 -12.18 23.48 1.57
CA ILE A 261 -12.44 24.75 0.89
C ILE A 261 -13.63 25.48 1.51
N ALA A 262 -13.63 26.81 1.40
CA ALA A 262 -14.76 27.68 1.71
C ALA A 262 -15.08 28.55 0.49
N VAL A 263 -16.33 28.51 0.02
CA VAL A 263 -16.78 29.33 -1.11
C VAL A 263 -17.48 30.58 -0.58
N ASN A 264 -17.11 31.76 -1.06
CA ASN A 264 -17.65 33.07 -0.68
C ASN A 264 -17.63 33.38 0.83
N GLY A 265 -16.63 32.86 1.55
CA GLY A 265 -16.49 33.08 3.00
C GLY A 265 -17.49 32.30 3.85
N LEU A 266 -18.15 31.29 3.26
CA LEU A 266 -19.04 30.36 3.95
C LEU A 266 -18.24 29.31 4.77
N VAL A 267 -18.99 28.38 5.36
CA VAL A 267 -18.48 27.24 6.12
C VAL A 267 -17.47 26.46 5.29
N THR A 268 -16.33 26.12 5.90
CA THR A 268 -15.33 25.23 5.31
C THR A 268 -15.90 23.82 5.19
N GLN A 269 -15.77 23.21 4.02
CA GLN A 269 -16.17 21.84 3.76
C GLN A 269 -15.05 21.05 3.10
N SER A 270 -15.01 19.74 3.38
CA SER A 270 -14.08 18.82 2.73
C SER A 270 -14.67 18.37 1.41
N VAL A 271 -13.89 18.45 0.34
CA VAL A 271 -14.31 18.14 -1.03
C VAL A 271 -13.26 17.23 -1.65
N ALA A 272 -13.67 16.05 -2.10
CA ALA A 272 -12.75 15.10 -2.71
C ALA A 272 -12.38 15.55 -4.14
N LYS A 273 -11.25 15.04 -4.65
CA LYS A 273 -10.90 15.19 -6.06
C LYS A 273 -12.02 14.67 -6.96
N GLY A 274 -12.42 15.48 -7.95
CA GLY A 274 -13.50 15.24 -8.90
C GLY A 274 -14.88 15.68 -8.40
N GLU A 275 -15.03 16.04 -7.12
CA GLU A 275 -16.29 16.55 -6.59
C GLU A 275 -16.45 18.05 -6.82
N SER A 276 -17.70 18.49 -6.80
CA SER A 276 -18.07 19.89 -7.00
C SER A 276 -18.83 20.47 -5.81
N VAL A 277 -18.70 21.77 -5.64
CA VAL A 277 -19.39 22.57 -4.62
C VAL A 277 -20.15 23.67 -5.32
N SER A 278 -21.45 23.80 -5.00
CA SER A 278 -22.24 24.92 -5.47
C SER A 278 -21.75 26.22 -4.83
N VAL A 279 -21.70 27.29 -5.61
CA VAL A 279 -21.29 28.63 -5.14
C VAL A 279 -22.30 29.26 -4.16
N GLY A 280 -23.48 28.65 -4.03
CA GLY A 280 -24.58 29.15 -3.21
C GLY A 280 -25.44 30.18 -3.95
N GLY A 281 -26.64 30.40 -3.40
CA GLY A 281 -27.69 31.21 -4.03
C GLY A 281 -28.38 30.50 -5.21
N ASP A 282 -29.23 31.23 -5.93
CA ASP A 282 -29.88 30.77 -7.16
C ASP A 282 -28.90 30.70 -8.36
N SER A 283 -27.59 30.60 -8.10
CA SER A 283 -26.57 30.51 -9.15
C SER A 283 -26.43 29.07 -9.63
N ASN A 284 -26.47 28.87 -10.95
CA ASN A 284 -26.20 27.57 -11.57
C ASN A 284 -24.70 27.27 -11.68
N CYS A 285 -23.89 27.85 -10.80
CA CYS A 285 -22.43 27.77 -10.82
C CYS A 285 -21.90 26.81 -9.77
N SER A 286 -20.84 26.09 -10.13
CA SER A 286 -20.14 25.15 -9.27
C SER A 286 -18.63 25.24 -9.44
N VAL A 287 -17.92 25.00 -8.33
CA VAL A 287 -16.46 24.88 -8.28
C VAL A 287 -16.13 23.40 -8.17
N VAL A 288 -15.26 22.89 -9.03
CA VAL A 288 -14.82 21.49 -9.05
C VAL A 288 -13.39 21.41 -8.53
N VAL A 289 -13.07 20.44 -7.67
CA VAL A 289 -11.68 20.12 -7.33
C VAL A 289 -11.15 19.18 -8.41
N GLU A 290 -10.42 19.70 -9.39
CA GLU A 290 -9.92 18.90 -10.53
C GLU A 290 -8.76 18.00 -10.11
N GLY A 291 -7.92 18.49 -9.21
CA GLY A 291 -6.71 17.81 -8.79
C GLY A 291 -6.13 18.37 -7.50
N ILE A 292 -5.30 17.57 -6.85
CA ILE A 292 -4.51 17.96 -5.70
C ILE A 292 -3.07 17.54 -5.98
N ASP A 293 -2.16 18.51 -6.02
CA ASP A 293 -0.73 18.33 -6.28
C ASP A 293 0.07 18.91 -5.11
N ARG A 294 0.63 18.03 -4.27
CA ARG A 294 1.53 18.42 -3.15
C ARG A 294 0.97 19.54 -2.28
N GLY A 295 -0.27 19.36 -1.84
CA GLY A 295 -0.98 20.33 -1.00
C GLY A 295 -1.56 21.53 -1.76
N HIS A 296 -1.39 21.61 -3.07
CA HIS A 296 -2.01 22.63 -3.90
C HIS A 296 -3.24 22.06 -4.60
N VAL A 297 -4.31 22.85 -4.66
CA VAL A 297 -5.61 22.44 -5.19
C VAL A 297 -5.81 23.09 -6.55
N GLN A 298 -6.05 22.26 -7.57
CA GLN A 298 -6.47 22.70 -8.89
C GLN A 298 -7.99 22.80 -8.90
N LEU A 299 -8.50 23.98 -9.23
CA LEU A 299 -9.92 24.29 -9.17
C LEU A 299 -10.46 24.62 -10.56
N GLY A 300 -11.53 23.93 -10.94
CA GLY A 300 -12.35 24.24 -12.11
C GLY A 300 -13.58 25.06 -11.70
N TYR A 301 -14.11 25.88 -12.61
CA TYR A 301 -15.31 26.67 -12.39
C TYR A 301 -16.25 26.54 -13.58
N ILE A 302 -17.50 26.15 -13.32
CA ILE A 302 -18.49 25.84 -14.36
C ILE A 302 -19.83 26.48 -13.97
N CYS A 303 -20.43 27.22 -14.90
CA CYS A 303 -21.79 27.77 -14.77
C CYS A 303 -22.70 27.18 -15.84
N GLY A 304 -23.86 26.68 -15.43
CA GLY A 304 -24.92 26.25 -16.35
C GLY A 304 -25.54 27.46 -17.06
N SER A 305 -25.47 27.45 -18.38
CA SER A 305 -26.16 28.39 -19.27
C SER A 305 -27.66 28.14 -19.33
#